data_AF-A0AAD2SX95-F1
#
_entry.id   AF-A0AAD2SX95-F1
#
_cell.length_a   1.000
_cell.length_b   1.000
_cell.length_c   1.000
_cell.angle_alpha   90.00
_cell.angle_beta   90.00
_cell.angle_gamma   90.00
#
_symmetry.space_group_name_H-M   'P 1'
#
loop_
_entity.id
_entity.type
_entity.pdbx_description
1 polymer ?
#
loop_
_entity_poly.entity_id
_entity_poly.type
_entity_poly.pdbx_seq_one_letter_code
_entity_poly.pdbx_strand_id
1 'polypeptide(L)'
;MLAVVFLPDNWRIKQYFALMGVSGAVFALGYPVFDPYDFLPHITSFSFLIAHYALLGNSLVYLMNSYDKKALKKYQILFYTFALDLFLVGVNHLTGGNYGLMTHPPFIKGENILFNYLVVSTILSVTLILLDEIFKRRWKKKSKIISN
;
A
#
# COMPACT_ATOMS: atom_id res chain seq x y z
N MET A 1 5.12 -7.16 -1.49
CA MET A 1 4.59 -8.54 -1.49
C MET A 1 5.28 -9.44 -0.48
N LEU A 2 6.61 -9.64 -0.56
CA LEU A 2 7.34 -10.56 0.33
C LEU A 2 7.26 -10.20 1.82
N ALA A 3 7.19 -8.91 2.15
CA ALA A 3 7.11 -8.45 3.53
C ALA A 3 5.89 -9.02 4.30
N VAL A 4 4.74 -9.20 3.65
CA VAL A 4 3.54 -9.74 4.30
C VAL A 4 3.65 -11.25 4.55
N VAL A 5 4.47 -11.96 3.76
CA VAL A 5 4.65 -13.41 3.86
C VAL A 5 5.74 -13.76 4.87
N PHE A 6 6.87 -13.06 4.85
CA PHE A 6 8.06 -13.45 5.62
C PHE A 6 8.17 -12.78 7.00
N LEU A 7 7.50 -11.64 7.24
CA LEU A 7 7.60 -11.00 8.55
C LEU A 7 6.81 -11.78 9.61
N PRO A 8 7.28 -11.82 10.87
CA PRO A 8 6.54 -12.41 11.98
C PRO A 8 5.28 -11.60 12.32
N ASP A 9 4.23 -12.28 12.77
CA ASP A 9 2.90 -11.68 12.97
C ASP A 9 2.84 -10.57 14.01
N ASN A 10 3.81 -10.56 14.94
CA ASN A 10 3.84 -9.68 16.10
C ASN A 10 4.47 -8.31 15.79
N TRP A 11 4.88 -8.06 14.55
CA TRP A 11 5.61 -6.85 14.17
C TRP A 11 4.72 -5.75 13.58
N ARG A 12 4.87 -4.54 14.13
CA ARG A 12 4.19 -3.31 13.67
C ARG A 12 4.43 -3.03 12.20
N ILE A 13 5.61 -3.39 11.69
CA ILE A 13 6.02 -3.22 10.30
C ILE A 13 5.20 -4.13 9.37
N LYS A 14 4.88 -5.36 9.79
CA LYS A 14 4.06 -6.29 9.01
C LYS A 14 2.65 -5.75 8.79
N GLN A 15 2.05 -5.21 9.84
CA GLN A 15 0.71 -4.61 9.77
C GLN A 15 0.69 -3.34 8.92
N TYR A 16 1.75 -2.55 8.92
CA TYR A 16 1.89 -1.41 8.02
C TYR A 16 1.98 -1.87 6.56
N PHE A 17 2.82 -2.87 6.27
CA PHE A 17 2.91 -3.46 4.94
C PHE A 17 1.63 -4.18 4.49
N ALA A 18 0.84 -4.71 5.41
CA ALA A 18 -0.46 -5.29 5.10
C ALA A 18 -1.48 -4.20 4.71
N LEU A 19 -1.54 -3.09 5.45
CA LEU A 19 -2.40 -1.95 5.08
C LEU A 19 -1.99 -1.38 3.71
N MET A 20 -0.68 -1.22 3.49
CA MET A 20 -0.12 -0.81 2.20
C MET A 20 -0.37 -1.84 1.10
N GLY A 21 -0.34 -3.13 1.43
CA GLY A 21 -0.61 -4.22 0.49
C GLY A 21 -2.07 -4.20 0.02
N VAL A 22 -3.02 -3.95 0.92
CA VAL A 22 -4.43 -3.76 0.55
C VAL A 22 -4.61 -2.51 -0.30
N SER A 23 -4.12 -1.35 0.14
CA SER A 23 -4.29 -0.11 -0.62
C SER A 23 -3.60 -0.17 -1.99
N GLY A 24 -2.36 -0.67 -2.02
CA GLY A 24 -1.57 -0.81 -3.24
C GLY A 24 -2.20 -1.78 -4.23
N ALA A 25 -2.73 -2.92 -3.77
CA ALA A 25 -3.46 -3.84 -4.64
C ALA A 25 -4.76 -3.23 -5.18
N VAL A 26 -5.51 -2.48 -4.37
CA VAL A 26 -6.72 -1.78 -4.83
C VAL A 26 -6.39 -0.74 -5.89
N PHE A 27 -5.33 0.06 -5.69
CA PHE A 27 -4.91 1.04 -6.69
C PHE A 27 -4.40 0.39 -7.98
N ALA A 28 -3.61 -0.68 -7.87
CA ALA A 28 -3.09 -1.43 -9.01
C ALA A 28 -4.19 -2.15 -9.82
N LEU A 29 -5.24 -2.64 -9.15
CA LEU A 29 -6.40 -3.24 -9.81
C LEU A 29 -7.36 -2.18 -10.39
N GLY A 30 -7.47 -1.02 -9.75
CA GLY A 30 -8.32 0.08 -10.19
C GLY A 30 -7.75 0.86 -11.38
N TYR A 31 -6.43 0.99 -11.45
CA TYR A 31 -5.71 1.57 -12.59
C TYR A 31 -4.55 0.65 -12.98
N PRO A 32 -4.83 -0.44 -13.72
CA PRO A 32 -3.79 -1.35 -14.14
C PRO A 32 -2.92 -0.69 -15.20
N VAL A 33 -1.69 -0.35 -14.83
CA VAL A 33 -0.65 0.07 -15.77
C VAL A 33 -0.03 -1.20 -16.32
N PHE A 34 -0.50 -1.63 -17.50
CA PHE A 34 0.10 -2.73 -18.22
C PHE A 34 1.38 -2.24 -18.89
N ASP A 35 2.52 -2.86 -18.56
CA ASP A 35 3.77 -2.55 -19.25
C ASP A 35 3.66 -2.91 -20.74
N PRO A 36 4.15 -2.04 -21.65
CA PRO A 36 4.19 -2.30 -23.08
C PRO A 36 5.37 -3.23 -23.40
N TYR A 37 5.27 -4.50 -23.00
CA TYR A 37 6.18 -5.54 -23.47
C TYR A 37 5.50 -6.39 -24.52
N ASP A 38 5.89 -6.18 -25.79
CA ASP A 38 5.29 -6.80 -26.97
C ASP A 38 5.40 -8.33 -27.04
N PHE A 39 6.33 -8.94 -26.27
CA PHE A 39 6.65 -10.37 -26.37
C PHE A 39 5.93 -11.29 -25.36
N LEU A 40 5.45 -10.78 -24.22
CA LEU A 40 4.85 -11.58 -23.13
C LEU A 40 3.52 -11.03 -22.54
N PRO A 41 2.66 -10.30 -23.28
CA PRO A 41 1.55 -9.54 -22.70
C PRO A 41 0.54 -10.37 -21.89
N HIS A 42 0.39 -11.67 -22.19
CA HIS A 42 -0.56 -12.54 -21.48
C HIS A 42 -0.02 -13.13 -20.17
N ILE A 43 1.28 -13.43 -20.05
CA ILE A 43 1.85 -14.04 -18.83
C ILE A 43 2.18 -12.97 -17.80
N THR A 44 2.71 -11.82 -18.23
CA THR A 44 3.08 -10.72 -17.31
C THR A 44 1.86 -10.01 -16.73
N SER A 45 0.80 -9.78 -17.53
CA SER A 45 -0.45 -9.19 -17.03
C SER A 45 -1.22 -10.13 -16.10
N PHE A 46 -1.23 -11.43 -16.40
CA PHE A 46 -1.87 -12.43 -15.53
C PHE A 46 -1.08 -12.64 -14.24
N SER A 47 0.26 -12.68 -14.31
CA SER A 47 1.14 -12.69 -13.14
C SER A 47 0.97 -11.43 -12.30
N PHE A 48 0.86 -10.25 -12.93
CA PHE A 48 0.57 -9.00 -12.25
C PHE A 48 -0.75 -9.06 -11.49
N LEU A 49 -1.80 -9.56 -12.14
CA LEU A 49 -3.13 -9.71 -11.54
C LEU A 49 -3.08 -10.70 -10.37
N ILE A 50 -2.56 -11.92 -10.59
CA ILE A 50 -2.42 -12.95 -9.56
C ILE A 50 -1.60 -12.45 -8.39
N ALA A 51 -0.48 -11.80 -8.64
CA ALA A 51 0.40 -11.32 -7.59
C ALA A 51 -0.32 -10.26 -6.74
N HIS A 52 -1.03 -9.30 -7.34
CA HIS A 52 -1.80 -8.30 -6.59
C HIS A 52 -3.00 -8.90 -5.86
N TYR A 53 -3.68 -9.90 -6.43
CA TYR A 53 -4.71 -10.65 -5.72
C TYR A 53 -4.15 -11.45 -4.55
N ALA A 54 -3.00 -12.11 -4.72
CA ALA A 54 -2.33 -12.85 -3.65
C ALA A 54 -1.85 -11.91 -2.53
N LEU A 55 -1.39 -10.71 -2.90
CA LEU A 55 -1.04 -9.66 -1.94
C LEU A 55 -2.26 -9.17 -1.18
N LEU A 56 -3.36 -8.90 -1.88
CA LEU A 56 -4.62 -8.46 -1.29
C LEU A 56 -5.16 -9.53 -0.34
N GLY A 57 -5.23 -10.79 -0.79
CA GLY A 57 -5.68 -11.93 -0.01
C GLY A 57 -4.85 -12.14 1.26
N ASN A 58 -3.52 -12.22 1.14
CA ASN A 58 -2.64 -12.40 2.30
C ASN A 58 -2.71 -11.23 3.27
N SER A 59 -2.77 -9.99 2.76
CA SER A 59 -2.86 -8.80 3.61
C SER A 59 -4.20 -8.75 4.36
N LEU A 60 -5.31 -9.11 3.69
CA LEU A 60 -6.62 -9.19 4.32
C LEU A 60 -6.68 -10.30 5.38
N VAL A 61 -6.16 -11.50 5.08
CA VAL A 61 -6.12 -12.61 6.05
C VAL A 61 -5.35 -12.19 7.30
N TYR A 62 -4.19 -11.55 7.14
CA TYR A 62 -3.41 -11.00 8.25
C TYR A 62 -4.19 -9.94 9.04
N LEU A 63 -4.79 -8.96 8.36
CA LEU A 63 -5.60 -7.89 8.98
C LEU A 63 -6.90 -8.41 9.63
N MET A 64 -7.38 -9.60 9.26
CA MET A 64 -8.58 -10.20 9.85
C MET A 64 -8.28 -11.07 11.07
N ASN A 65 -7.13 -11.76 11.07
CA ASN A 65 -6.78 -12.71 12.13
C ASN A 65 -5.84 -12.12 13.19
N SER A 66 -4.87 -11.32 12.79
CA SER A 66 -3.73 -10.90 13.64
C SER A 66 -3.66 -9.38 13.84
N TYR A 67 -4.75 -8.66 13.60
CA TYR A 67 -4.77 -7.21 13.72
C TYR A 67 -4.64 -6.75 15.18
N ASP A 68 -3.53 -6.08 15.49
CA ASP A 68 -3.34 -5.41 16.78
C ASP A 68 -3.62 -3.91 16.66
N LYS A 69 -4.67 -3.46 17.37
CA LYS A 69 -5.08 -2.06 17.44
C LYS A 69 -4.07 -1.14 18.15
N LYS A 70 -3.17 -1.70 18.98
CA LYS A 70 -2.15 -0.95 19.73
C LYS A 70 -0.80 -0.91 19.00
N ALA A 71 -0.60 -1.75 17.99
CA ALA A 71 0.67 -1.88 17.30
C ALA A 71 0.99 -0.68 16.39
N LEU A 72 -0.02 -0.05 15.76
CA LEU A 72 0.16 1.09 14.85
C LEU A 72 -0.57 2.36 15.32
N LYS A 73 0.23 3.41 15.57
CA LYS A 73 -0.26 4.77 15.82
C LYS A 73 -0.37 5.55 14.51
N LYS A 74 -1.33 6.47 14.42
CA LYS A 74 -1.58 7.29 13.22
C LYS A 74 -0.34 8.07 12.76
N TYR A 75 0.46 8.60 13.69
CA TYR A 75 1.70 9.30 13.35
C TYR A 75 2.75 8.38 12.71
N GLN A 76 2.78 7.10 13.08
CA GLN A 76 3.75 6.13 12.52
C GLN A 76 3.37 5.79 11.09
N ILE A 77 2.08 5.67 10.79
CA ILE A 77 1.58 5.48 9.41
C ILE A 77 2.03 6.67 8.54
N LEU A 78 1.84 7.90 9.01
CA LEU A 78 2.30 9.11 8.32
C LEU A 78 3.82 9.08 8.11
N PHE A 79 4.60 8.86 9.18
CA PHE A 79 6.06 8.86 9.10
C PHE A 79 6.60 7.81 8.12
N TYR A 80 6.11 6.57 8.19
CA TYR A 80 6.54 5.52 7.29
C TYR A 80 6.16 5.79 5.84
N THR A 81 4.99 6.39 5.60
CA THR A 81 4.51 6.70 4.24
C THR A 81 5.35 7.81 3.63
N PHE A 82 5.57 8.90 4.35
CA PHE A 82 6.44 9.98 3.89
C PHE A 82 7.90 9.52 3.70
N ALA A 83 8.42 8.67 4.59
CA ALA A 83 9.78 8.14 4.48
C ALA A 83 9.94 7.22 3.27
N LEU A 84 8.96 6.34 3.03
CA LEU A 84 8.97 5.43 1.88
C LEU A 84 8.80 6.20 0.57
N ASP A 85 7.93 7.20 0.54
CA ASP A 85 7.75 8.03 -0.64
C ASP A 85 9.00 8.88 -0.93
N LEU A 86 9.69 9.37 0.12
CA LEU A 86 10.93 10.12 -0.06
C LEU A 86 12.04 9.23 -0.61
N PHE A 87 12.11 7.99 -0.12
CA PHE A 87 13.01 6.97 -0.67
C PHE A 87 12.72 6.70 -2.15
N LEU A 88 11.45 6.58 -2.54
CA LEU A 88 11.05 6.38 -3.93
C LEU A 88 11.40 7.58 -4.82
N VAL A 89 11.24 8.82 -4.35
CA VAL A 89 11.73 10.01 -5.06
C VAL A 89 13.24 9.94 -5.28
N GLY A 90 14.01 9.52 -4.27
CA GLY A 90 15.45 9.32 -4.39
C GLY A 90 15.81 8.28 -5.45
N VAL A 91 15.13 7.13 -5.46
CA VAL A 91 15.34 6.09 -6.48
C VAL A 91 14.95 6.60 -7.87
N ASN A 92 13.80 7.28 -8.01
CA ASN A 92 13.36 7.87 -9.27
C ASN A 92 14.38 8.86 -9.84
N HIS A 93 15.00 9.67 -8.98
CA HIS A 93 16.04 10.61 -9.40
C HIS A 93 17.29 9.89 -9.93
N LEU A 94 17.66 8.76 -9.32
CA LEU A 94 18.83 7.97 -9.73
C LEU A 94 18.57 7.13 -10.99
N THR A 95 17.35 6.62 -11.18
CA THR A 95 17.02 5.70 -12.28
C THR A 95 16.29 6.36 -13.45
N GLY A 96 15.89 7.63 -13.32
CA GLY A 96 15.00 8.30 -14.27
C GLY A 96 13.61 7.64 -14.36
N GLY A 97 13.22 6.89 -13.33
CA GLY A 97 11.99 6.11 -13.29
C GLY A 97 10.78 6.90 -12.82
N ASN A 98 9.61 6.26 -12.89
CA ASN A 98 8.34 6.78 -12.36
C ASN A 98 7.73 5.82 -11.32
N TYR A 99 8.52 5.40 -10.34
CA TYR A 99 8.04 4.57 -9.23
C TYR A 99 7.06 5.38 -8.36
N GLY A 100 5.96 4.74 -7.97
CA GLY A 100 4.91 5.36 -7.15
C GLY A 100 4.15 6.49 -7.85
N LEU A 101 4.26 6.62 -9.17
CA LEU A 101 3.65 7.72 -9.95
C LEU A 101 4.12 9.12 -9.48
N MET A 102 5.31 9.21 -8.87
CA MET A 102 5.81 10.43 -8.26
C MET A 102 6.46 11.39 -9.26
N THR A 103 6.96 10.87 -10.38
CA THR A 103 7.63 11.66 -11.42
C THR A 103 6.60 12.16 -12.45
N HIS A 104 5.71 11.28 -12.89
CA HIS A 104 4.62 11.60 -13.81
C HIS A 104 3.31 10.96 -13.33
N PRO A 105 2.59 11.60 -12.41
CA PRO A 105 1.25 11.14 -12.02
C PRO A 105 0.26 11.33 -13.18
N PRO A 106 -0.66 10.37 -13.42
CA PRO A 106 -1.57 10.40 -14.57
C PRO A 106 -2.58 11.57 -14.54
N PHE A 107 -2.75 12.22 -13.39
CA PHE A 107 -3.74 13.28 -13.18
C PHE A 107 -3.15 14.71 -13.17
N ILE A 108 -1.83 14.89 -13.11
CA ILE A 108 -1.19 16.21 -12.98
C ILE A 108 -0.15 16.38 -14.09
N LYS A 109 -0.37 17.34 -14.99
CA LYS A 109 0.55 17.69 -16.10
C LYS A 109 1.76 18.54 -15.66
N GLY A 110 2.17 18.44 -14.40
CA GLY A 110 3.24 19.26 -13.81
C GLY A 110 4.48 18.43 -13.48
N GLU A 111 5.66 18.92 -13.87
CA GLU A 111 6.96 18.27 -13.60
C GLU A 111 7.53 18.61 -12.21
N ASN A 112 6.77 19.32 -11.36
CA ASN A 112 7.25 19.71 -10.04
C ASN A 112 7.23 18.49 -9.09
N ILE A 113 8.39 17.84 -8.96
CA ILE A 113 8.62 16.62 -8.17
C ILE A 113 8.15 16.79 -6.72
N LEU A 114 8.35 17.96 -6.11
CA LEU A 114 7.93 18.24 -4.73
C LEU A 114 6.40 18.29 -4.60
N PHE A 115 5.72 18.88 -5.58
CA PHE A 115 4.26 18.94 -5.60
C PHE A 115 3.66 17.54 -5.80
N ASN A 116 4.21 16.78 -6.75
CA ASN A 116 3.76 15.40 -7.02
C ASN A 116 3.98 14.50 -5.80
N TYR A 117 5.13 14.61 -5.15
CA TYR A 117 5.43 13.94 -3.87
C TYR A 117 4.38 14.25 -2.81
N LEU A 118 4.12 15.54 -2.54
CA LEU A 118 3.16 15.92 -1.50
C LEU A 118 1.76 15.40 -1.78
N VAL A 119 1.30 15.47 -3.03
CA VAL A 119 -0.04 14.99 -3.41
C VAL A 119 -0.14 13.47 -3.25
N VAL A 120 0.81 12.71 -3.81
CA VAL A 120 0.81 11.25 -3.74
C VAL A 120 0.92 10.77 -2.29
N SER A 121 1.84 11.33 -1.51
CA SER A 121 2.01 11.01 -0.09
C SER A 121 0.78 11.35 0.74
N THR A 122 0.09 12.45 0.45
CA THR A 122 -1.15 12.82 1.15
C THR A 122 -2.26 11.84 0.83
N ILE A 123 -2.48 11.51 -0.44
CA ILE A 123 -3.51 10.54 -0.85
C ILE A 123 -3.25 9.18 -0.21
N LEU A 124 -2.01 8.68 -0.32
CA LEU A 124 -1.62 7.39 0.24
C LEU A 124 -1.78 7.36 1.77
N SER A 125 -1.35 8.42 2.46
CA SER A 125 -1.50 8.55 3.91
C SER A 125 -2.97 8.55 4.34
N VAL A 126 -3.82 9.29 3.63
CA VAL A 126 -5.27 9.34 3.91
C VAL A 126 -5.90 7.97 3.71
N THR A 127 -5.60 7.27 2.61
CA THR A 127 -6.10 5.92 2.36
C THR A 127 -5.68 4.93 3.45
N LEU A 128 -4.41 4.97 3.88
CA LEU A 128 -3.91 4.10 4.95
C LEU A 128 -4.58 4.40 6.30
N ILE A 129 -4.78 5.67 6.64
CA ILE A 129 -5.49 6.07 7.87
C ILE A 129 -6.95 5.61 7.84
N LEU A 130 -7.63 5.75 6.69
CA LEU A 130 -9.01 5.29 6.53
C LEU A 130 -9.13 3.77 6.68
N LEU A 131 -8.23 3.01 6.03
CA LEU A 131 -8.19 1.56 6.18
C LEU A 131 -7.93 1.16 7.63
N ASP A 132 -6.94 1.76 8.29
CA ASP A 132 -6.66 1.52 9.71
C ASP A 132 -7.89 1.79 10.59
N GLU A 133 -8.62 2.88 10.37
CA GLU A 133 -9.83 3.22 11.10
C GLU A 133 -10.99 2.22 10.84
N ILE A 134 -11.17 1.76 9.60
CA ILE A 134 -12.15 0.72 9.24
C ILE A 134 -11.86 -0.58 10.01
N PHE A 135 -10.60 -1.03 10.02
CA PHE A 135 -10.21 -2.25 10.74
C PHE A 135 -10.33 -2.09 12.26
N LYS A 136 -9.99 -0.92 12.82
CA LYS A 136 -10.22 -0.60 14.25
C LYS A 136 -11.69 -0.70 14.65
N ARG A 137 -12.58 -0.13 13.84
CA ARG A 137 -14.04 -0.18 14.07
C ARG A 137 -14.56 -1.61 14.01
N ARG A 138 -14.11 -2.39 13.02
CA ARG A 138 -14.48 -3.80 12.88
C ARG A 138 -14.02 -4.64 14.08
N TRP A 139 -12.78 -4.46 14.52
CA TRP A 139 -12.25 -5.14 15.71
C TRP A 139 -13.05 -4.80 16.97
N LYS A 140 -13.37 -3.51 17.18
CA LYS A 140 -14.19 -3.06 18.33
C LYS A 140 -15.59 -3.69 18.32
N LYS A 141 -16.19 -3.87 17.13
CA LYS A 141 -17.48 -4.57 16.97
C LYS A 141 -17.35 -6.07 17.31
N LYS A 142 -16.31 -6.74 16.82
CA LYS A 142 -16.04 -8.18 17.12
C LYS A 142 -15.81 -8.41 18.62
N SER A 143 -15.00 -7.58 19.29
CA SER A 143 -14.74 -7.74 20.73
C SER A 143 -15.99 -7.54 21.58
N LYS A 144 -16.89 -6.63 21.16
CA LYS A 144 -18.16 -6.36 21.85
C LYS A 144 -19.17 -7.51 21.71
N ILE A 145 -19.11 -8.26 20.61
CA ILE A 145 -19.95 -9.45 20.39
C ILE A 145 -19.48 -10.62 21.25
N ILE A 146 -18.17 -10.80 21.44
CA ILE A 146 -17.60 -11.91 22.23
C ILE A 146 -17.74 -11.65 23.74
N SER A 147 -17.90 -10.41 24.17
CA SER A 147 -18.06 -10.03 25.58
C SER A 147 -19.51 -10.02 26.10
N ASN A 148 -20.48 -10.35 25.25
CA ASN A 148 -21.90 -10.49 25.58
C ASN A 148 -22.29 -11.96 25.49
#